data_AF-Q5DCL4-F1
#
_entry.id   AF-Q5DCL4-F1
#
_cell.length_a   1.000
_cell.length_b   1.000
_cell.length_c   1.000
_cell.angle_alpha   90.00
_cell.angle_beta   90.00
_cell.angle_gamma   90.00
#
_symmetry.space_group_name_H-M   'P 1'
#
loop_
_entity.id
_entity.type
_entity.pdbx_description
1 polymer ?
#
loop_
_entity_poly.entity_id
_entity_poly.type
_entity_poly.pdbx_seq_one_letter_code
_entity_poly.pdbx_strand_id
1 'polypeptide(L)'
;MKRKHTEKSGYVSASVISAVAQDLSDVSDDFEDTYNSEMACIQTQLDQLDNKTHPEFVKIREEIENWYAEQKQRIQILHEHKLDTIYREYTKEAEACDRDCEHEKRRIQAYLVSLCEELKRRLEHDKKSIELTPSGDILELKPAITRKLRRRAVGGGGGGSGVGGGGIDVSTSNPANFMYWGDLLLCSSRWPVNSTF
;
A
#
# COMPACT_ATOMS: atom_id res chain seq x y z
N MET A 1 -85.66 -19.10 -88.43
CA MET A 1 -85.48 -20.07 -87.33
C MET A 1 -84.36 -19.59 -86.42
N LYS A 2 -84.60 -19.56 -85.09
CA LYS A 2 -83.77 -18.89 -84.08
C LYS A 2 -82.47 -19.67 -83.80
N ARG A 3 -81.31 -18.99 -83.78
CA ARG A 3 -80.05 -19.55 -83.25
C ARG A 3 -80.11 -19.51 -81.73
N LYS A 4 -79.96 -20.66 -81.07
CA LYS A 4 -79.84 -20.74 -79.61
C LYS A 4 -78.39 -20.43 -79.21
N HIS A 5 -78.24 -19.46 -78.31
CA HIS A 5 -77.05 -19.22 -77.52
C HIS A 5 -76.76 -20.46 -76.67
N THR A 6 -75.49 -20.86 -76.58
CA THR A 6 -75.01 -21.77 -75.53
C THR A 6 -73.94 -21.00 -74.76
N GLU A 7 -74.32 -20.44 -73.61
CA GLU A 7 -73.38 -19.93 -72.63
C GLU A 7 -72.76 -21.14 -71.92
N LYS A 8 -71.44 -21.32 -72.09
CA LYS A 8 -70.67 -22.25 -71.25
C LYS A 8 -70.50 -21.59 -69.89
N SER A 9 -71.39 -21.93 -68.96
CA SER A 9 -71.23 -21.63 -67.53
C SER A 9 -69.96 -22.33 -67.04
N GLY A 10 -68.91 -21.56 -66.77
CA GLY A 10 -67.69 -22.03 -66.15
C GLY A 10 -67.97 -22.42 -64.70
N TYR A 11 -68.42 -23.65 -64.48
CA TYR A 11 -68.46 -24.26 -63.15
C TYR A 11 -67.02 -24.53 -62.71
N VAL A 12 -66.43 -23.60 -61.95
CA VAL A 12 -65.34 -23.96 -61.07
C VAL A 12 -65.92 -24.99 -60.11
N SER A 13 -65.47 -26.25 -60.21
CA SER A 13 -66.06 -27.35 -59.45
C SER A 13 -66.00 -27.04 -57.96
N ALA A 14 -67.11 -27.26 -57.24
CA ALA A 14 -67.21 -27.08 -55.79
C ALA A 14 -66.09 -27.82 -55.02
N SER A 15 -65.55 -28.89 -55.61
CA SER A 15 -64.38 -29.63 -55.10
C SER A 15 -63.09 -28.80 -55.04
N VAL A 16 -62.88 -27.86 -55.98
CA VAL A 16 -61.67 -27.01 -56.01
C VAL A 16 -61.81 -25.89 -54.97
N ILE A 17 -63.01 -25.32 -54.82
CA ILE A 17 -63.30 -24.32 -53.80
C ILE A 17 -63.22 -24.94 -52.39
N SER A 18 -63.72 -26.18 -52.22
CA SER A 18 -63.61 -26.93 -50.97
C SER A 18 -62.16 -27.27 -50.62
N ALA A 19 -61.35 -27.69 -51.59
CA ALA A 19 -59.93 -27.98 -51.37
C ALA A 19 -59.14 -26.72 -51.00
N VAL A 20 -59.40 -25.59 -51.67
CA VAL A 20 -58.76 -24.30 -51.35
C VAL A 20 -59.22 -23.76 -49.99
N ALA A 21 -60.49 -23.99 -49.61
CA ALA A 21 -60.99 -23.64 -48.28
C ALA A 21 -60.39 -24.53 -47.19
N GLN A 22 -60.16 -25.82 -47.48
CA GLN A 22 -59.45 -26.74 -46.59
C GLN A 22 -57.99 -26.33 -46.40
N ASP A 23 -57.27 -26.01 -47.48
CA ASP A 23 -55.89 -25.52 -47.43
C ASP A 23 -55.77 -24.19 -46.67
N LEU A 24 -56.74 -23.27 -46.82
CA LEU A 24 -56.76 -22.01 -46.06
C LEU A 24 -57.02 -22.23 -44.57
N SER A 25 -57.85 -23.22 -44.25
CA SER A 25 -58.16 -23.65 -42.89
C SER A 25 -56.93 -24.26 -42.22
N ASP A 26 -56.23 -25.18 -42.91
CA ASP A 26 -54.99 -25.81 -42.41
C ASP A 26 -53.89 -24.76 -42.16
N VAL A 27 -53.73 -23.78 -43.07
CA VAL A 27 -52.76 -22.67 -42.88
C VAL A 27 -53.14 -21.77 -41.70
N SER A 28 -54.44 -21.61 -41.42
CA SER A 28 -54.94 -20.85 -40.28
C SER A 28 -54.71 -21.59 -38.96
N ASP A 29 -54.97 -22.90 -38.93
CA ASP A 29 -54.77 -23.75 -37.75
C ASP A 29 -53.28 -23.84 -37.39
N ASP A 30 -52.38 -23.98 -38.36
CA ASP A 30 -50.92 -23.96 -38.14
C ASP A 30 -50.46 -22.64 -37.48
N PHE A 31 -51.07 -21.51 -37.83
CA PHE A 31 -50.75 -20.22 -37.21
C PHE A 31 -51.30 -20.12 -35.78
N GLU A 32 -52.49 -20.66 -35.53
CA GLU A 32 -53.09 -20.67 -34.20
C GLU A 32 -52.33 -21.60 -33.24
N ASP A 33 -51.88 -22.75 -33.71
CA ASP A 33 -51.05 -23.70 -32.97
C ASP A 33 -49.67 -23.13 -32.62
N THR A 34 -49.03 -22.44 -33.56
CA THR A 34 -47.75 -21.76 -33.31
C THR A 34 -47.91 -20.63 -32.28
N TYR A 35 -48.94 -19.79 -32.40
CA TYR A 35 -49.24 -18.75 -31.43
C TYR A 35 -49.53 -19.31 -30.02
N ASN A 36 -50.37 -20.34 -29.93
CA ASN A 36 -50.71 -20.98 -28.65
C ASN A 36 -49.47 -21.63 -28.00
N SER A 37 -48.57 -22.21 -28.81
CA SER A 37 -47.29 -22.74 -28.34
C SER A 37 -46.37 -21.64 -27.80
N GLU A 38 -46.27 -20.49 -28.49
CA GLU A 38 -45.49 -19.34 -28.00
C GLU A 38 -46.06 -18.79 -26.69
N MET A 39 -47.39 -18.67 -26.58
CA MET A 39 -48.04 -18.24 -25.34
C MET A 39 -47.76 -19.19 -24.17
N ALA A 40 -47.84 -20.50 -24.40
CA ALA A 40 -47.51 -21.51 -23.40
C ALA A 40 -46.03 -21.43 -22.96
N CYS A 41 -45.11 -21.17 -23.90
CA CYS A 41 -43.70 -20.98 -23.60
C CYS A 41 -43.46 -19.75 -22.69
N ILE A 42 -44.05 -18.60 -23.04
CA ILE A 42 -43.93 -17.36 -22.26
C ILE A 42 -44.53 -17.55 -20.87
N GLN A 43 -45.69 -18.20 -20.76
CA GLN A 43 -46.33 -18.46 -19.48
C GLN A 43 -45.48 -19.37 -18.60
N THR A 44 -44.87 -20.40 -19.18
CA THR A 44 -43.92 -21.28 -18.47
C THR A 44 -42.67 -20.52 -18.02
N GLN A 45 -42.14 -19.61 -18.83
CA GLN A 45 -41.02 -18.76 -18.45
C GLN A 45 -41.37 -17.82 -17.30
N LEU A 46 -42.59 -17.26 -17.29
CA LEU A 46 -43.10 -16.45 -16.17
C LEU A 46 -43.17 -17.27 -14.88
N ASP A 47 -43.77 -18.47 -14.93
CA ASP A 47 -43.85 -19.37 -13.78
C ASP A 47 -42.46 -19.75 -13.26
N GLN A 48 -41.50 -19.98 -14.16
CA GLN A 48 -40.11 -20.25 -13.80
C GLN A 48 -39.41 -19.04 -13.17
N LEU A 49 -39.74 -17.82 -13.58
CA LEU A 49 -39.21 -16.60 -12.97
C LEU A 49 -39.79 -16.37 -11.58
N ASP A 50 -41.10 -16.54 -11.40
CA ASP A 50 -41.77 -16.43 -10.10
C ASP A 50 -41.23 -17.45 -9.10
N ASN A 51 -40.97 -18.67 -9.57
CA ASN A 51 -40.36 -19.73 -8.77
C ASN A 51 -38.82 -19.65 -8.68
N LYS A 52 -38.18 -18.66 -9.33
CA LYS A 52 -36.71 -18.46 -9.35
C LYS A 52 -35.92 -19.67 -9.90
N THR A 53 -36.53 -20.42 -10.81
CA THR A 53 -35.95 -21.59 -11.48
C THR A 53 -35.59 -21.33 -12.95
N HIS A 54 -35.83 -20.13 -13.47
CA HIS A 54 -35.47 -19.77 -14.84
C HIS A 54 -33.95 -19.99 -15.06
N PRO A 55 -33.53 -20.66 -16.15
CA PRO A 55 -32.15 -21.12 -16.34
C PRO A 55 -31.11 -19.99 -16.29
N GLU A 56 -31.38 -18.86 -16.95
CA GLU A 56 -30.49 -17.69 -16.92
C GLU A 56 -30.39 -17.07 -15.52
N PHE A 57 -31.50 -17.06 -14.77
CA PHE A 57 -31.50 -16.54 -13.40
C PHE A 57 -30.65 -17.42 -12.49
N VAL A 58 -30.81 -18.75 -12.60
CA VAL A 58 -30.04 -19.73 -11.82
C VAL A 58 -28.55 -19.62 -12.15
N LYS A 59 -28.20 -19.49 -13.43
CA LYS A 59 -26.82 -19.33 -13.87
C LYS A 59 -26.16 -18.08 -13.28
N ILE A 60 -26.81 -16.92 -13.40
CA ILE A 60 -26.28 -15.67 -12.83
C ILE A 60 -26.20 -15.75 -11.31
N ARG A 61 -27.17 -16.38 -10.64
CA ARG A 61 -27.13 -16.60 -9.19
C ARG A 61 -25.90 -17.42 -8.78
N GLU A 62 -25.62 -18.51 -9.48
CA GLU A 62 -24.46 -19.37 -9.22
C GLU A 62 -23.15 -18.62 -9.45
N GLU A 63 -23.06 -17.82 -10.52
CA GLU A 63 -21.89 -16.96 -10.79
C GLU A 63 -21.64 -15.96 -9.64
N ILE A 64 -22.69 -15.33 -9.12
CA ILE A 64 -22.60 -14.39 -7.99
C ILE A 64 -22.20 -15.12 -6.69
N GLU A 65 -22.77 -16.29 -6.42
CA GLU A 65 -22.46 -17.10 -5.23
C GLU A 65 -20.99 -17.54 -5.24
N ASN A 66 -20.50 -18.01 -6.39
CA ASN A 66 -19.10 -18.37 -6.58
C ASN A 66 -18.17 -17.17 -6.40
N TRP A 67 -18.48 -16.04 -7.05
CA TRP A 67 -17.70 -14.81 -6.89
C TRP A 67 -17.66 -14.35 -5.44
N TYR A 68 -18.79 -14.40 -4.72
CA TYR A 68 -18.87 -14.02 -3.32
C TYR A 68 -18.02 -14.93 -2.43
N ALA A 69 -18.07 -16.25 -2.66
CA ALA A 69 -17.24 -17.22 -1.94
C ALA A 69 -15.74 -16.96 -2.16
N GLU A 70 -15.34 -16.71 -3.42
CA GLU A 70 -13.97 -16.35 -3.77
C GLU A 70 -13.53 -15.04 -3.11
N GLN A 71 -14.37 -13.99 -3.12
CA GLN A 71 -14.04 -12.73 -2.46
C GLN A 71 -13.87 -12.92 -0.96
N LYS A 72 -14.74 -13.70 -0.31
CA LYS A 72 -14.64 -14.00 1.12
C LYS A 72 -13.32 -14.71 1.44
N GLN A 73 -12.96 -15.72 0.64
CA GLN A 73 -11.69 -16.44 0.80
C GLN A 73 -10.49 -15.50 0.58
N ARG A 74 -10.53 -14.66 -0.45
CA ARG A 74 -9.47 -13.68 -0.73
C ARG A 74 -9.26 -12.70 0.42
N ILE A 75 -10.36 -12.16 0.96
CA ILE A 75 -10.30 -11.24 2.11
C ILE A 75 -9.68 -11.94 3.31
N GLN A 76 -10.06 -13.19 3.59
CA GLN A 76 -9.50 -13.96 4.68
C GLN A 76 -7.99 -14.16 4.53
N ILE A 77 -7.53 -14.61 3.35
CA ILE A 77 -6.11 -14.80 3.07
C ILE A 77 -5.33 -13.50 3.25
N LEU A 78 -5.86 -12.38 2.74
CA LEU A 78 -5.22 -11.07 2.87
C LEU A 78 -5.14 -10.61 4.33
N HIS A 79 -6.19 -10.87 5.11
CA HIS A 79 -6.24 -10.53 6.53
C HIS A 79 -5.20 -11.34 7.32
N GLU A 80 -5.16 -12.65 7.13
CA GLU A 80 -4.18 -13.55 7.78
C GLU A 80 -2.75 -13.16 7.40
N HIS A 81 -2.48 -12.95 6.10
CA HIS A 81 -1.16 -12.50 5.64
C HIS A 81 -0.75 -11.16 6.26
N LYS A 82 -1.69 -10.22 6.41
CA LYS A 82 -1.41 -8.92 7.01
C LYS A 82 -1.08 -9.04 8.50
N LEU A 83 -1.80 -9.89 9.24
CA LEU A 83 -1.48 -10.18 10.64
C LEU A 83 -0.10 -10.81 10.78
N ASP A 84 0.22 -11.80 9.95
CA ASP A 84 1.54 -12.45 9.94
C ASP A 84 2.67 -11.47 9.65
N THR A 85 2.45 -10.54 8.71
CA THR A 85 3.43 -9.51 8.36
C THR A 85 3.68 -8.59 9.55
N ILE A 86 2.62 -8.07 10.16
CA ILE A 86 2.71 -7.18 11.34
C ILE A 86 3.41 -7.90 12.49
N TYR A 87 3.09 -9.16 12.75
CA TYR A 87 3.70 -9.93 13.82
C TYR A 87 5.20 -10.15 13.60
N ARG A 88 5.61 -10.47 12.37
CA ARG A 88 7.03 -10.62 12.00
C ARG A 88 7.79 -9.31 12.14
N GLU A 89 7.22 -8.21 11.66
CA GLU A 89 7.82 -6.88 11.77
C GLU A 89 7.96 -6.46 13.23
N TYR A 90 6.90 -6.60 14.03
CA TYR A 90 6.94 -6.32 15.46
C TYR A 90 8.03 -7.13 16.18
N THR A 91 8.10 -8.44 15.93
CA THR A 91 9.09 -9.32 16.57
C THR A 91 10.51 -8.90 16.18
N LYS A 92 10.75 -8.64 14.89
CA LYS A 92 12.04 -8.17 14.39
C LYS A 92 12.46 -6.86 15.04
N GLU A 93 11.52 -5.94 15.21
CA GLU A 93 11.78 -4.64 15.81
C GLU A 93 12.05 -4.72 17.31
N ALA A 94 11.27 -5.53 18.03
CA ALA A 94 11.50 -5.80 19.45
C ALA A 94 12.91 -6.37 19.68
N GLU A 95 13.31 -7.36 18.89
CA GLU A 95 14.66 -7.94 18.98
C GLU A 95 15.76 -6.94 18.59
N ALA A 96 15.50 -6.03 17.64
CA ALA A 96 16.44 -4.97 17.28
C ALA A 96 16.62 -3.98 18.43
N CYS A 97 15.52 -3.55 19.04
CA CYS A 97 15.52 -2.65 20.20
C CYS A 97 16.29 -3.26 21.38
N ASP A 98 16.06 -4.55 21.67
CA ASP A 98 16.78 -5.26 22.74
C ASP A 98 18.29 -5.31 22.47
N ARG A 99 18.69 -5.68 21.25
CA ARG A 99 20.11 -5.71 20.85
C ARG A 99 20.78 -4.33 20.96
N ASP A 100 20.09 -3.28 20.52
CA ASP A 100 20.61 -1.92 20.57
C ASP A 100 20.72 -1.41 22.01
N CYS A 101 19.74 -1.71 22.85
CA CYS A 101 19.78 -1.40 24.27
C CYS A 101 20.97 -2.08 24.96
N GLU A 102 21.18 -3.36 24.71
CA GLU A 102 22.32 -4.11 25.26
C GLU A 102 23.65 -3.57 24.75
N HIS A 103 23.74 -3.24 23.46
CA HIS A 103 24.92 -2.66 22.86
C HIS A 103 25.28 -1.32 23.51
N GLU A 104 24.29 -0.45 23.68
CA GLU A 104 24.46 0.86 24.27
C GLU A 104 24.83 0.78 25.76
N LYS A 105 24.21 -0.15 26.50
CA LYS A 105 24.60 -0.46 27.88
C LYS A 105 26.07 -0.87 27.98
N ARG A 106 26.53 -1.78 27.10
CA ARG A 106 27.94 -2.20 27.04
C ARG A 106 28.86 -1.05 26.68
N ARG A 107 28.46 -0.21 25.71
CA ARG A 107 29.22 0.98 25.30
C ARG A 107 29.41 1.97 26.46
N ILE A 108 28.35 2.27 27.20
CA ILE A 108 28.39 3.17 28.36
C ILE A 108 29.26 2.57 29.48
N GLN A 109 29.11 1.28 29.76
CA GLN A 109 29.95 0.60 30.76
C GLN A 109 31.45 0.69 30.41
N ALA A 110 31.81 0.40 29.16
CA ALA A 110 33.19 0.51 28.69
C ALA A 110 33.72 1.95 28.77
N TYR A 111 32.89 2.93 28.41
CA TYR A 111 33.23 4.35 28.54
C TYR A 111 33.51 4.75 29.99
N LEU A 112 32.65 4.34 30.93
CA LEU A 112 32.82 4.66 32.35
C LEU A 112 34.08 4.02 32.93
N VAL A 113 34.39 2.77 32.58
CA VAL A 113 35.64 2.10 32.99
C VAL A 113 36.86 2.89 32.48
N SER A 114 36.87 3.23 31.18
CA SER A 114 37.95 4.03 30.59
C SER A 114 38.12 5.40 31.26
N LEU A 115 37.01 6.07 31.58
CA LEU A 115 37.02 7.35 32.29
C LEU A 115 37.62 7.21 33.70
N CYS A 116 37.23 6.18 34.46
CA CYS A 116 37.80 5.91 35.78
C CYS A 116 39.30 5.61 35.73
N GLU A 117 39.76 4.86 34.73
CA GLU A 117 41.18 4.56 34.53
C GLU A 117 41.99 5.80 34.15
N GLU A 118 41.47 6.67 33.28
CA GLU A 118 42.08 7.95 32.93
C GLU A 118 42.16 8.88 34.15
N LEU A 119 41.09 9.01 34.94
CA LEU A 119 41.09 9.81 36.17
C LEU A 119 42.09 9.27 37.19
N LYS A 120 42.19 7.95 37.36
CA LYS A 120 43.20 7.33 38.21
C LYS A 120 44.61 7.66 37.73
N ARG A 121 44.89 7.55 36.42
CA ARG A 121 46.19 7.92 35.84
C ARG A 121 46.53 9.40 36.07
N ARG A 122 45.55 10.30 35.96
CA ARG A 122 45.73 11.74 36.26
C ARG A 122 46.07 11.98 37.73
N LEU A 123 45.34 11.35 38.65
CA LEU A 123 45.62 11.48 40.09
C LEU A 123 47.00 10.95 40.45
N GLU A 124 47.42 9.82 39.87
CA GLU A 124 48.76 9.27 40.07
C GLU A 124 49.85 10.19 39.49
N HIS A 125 49.59 10.82 38.35
CA HIS A 125 50.48 11.82 37.77
C HIS A 125 50.60 13.06 38.67
N ASP A 126 49.47 13.63 39.10
CA ASP A 126 49.44 14.82 39.94
C ASP A 126 50.11 14.55 41.31
N LYS A 127 49.89 13.37 41.89
CA LYS A 127 50.59 12.91 43.11
C LYS A 127 52.11 12.91 42.91
N LYS A 128 52.61 12.28 41.83
CA LYS A 128 54.05 12.26 41.52
C LYS A 128 54.59 13.67 41.30
N SER A 129 53.84 14.54 40.64
CA SER A 129 54.22 15.93 40.43
C SER A 129 54.36 16.71 41.75
N ILE A 130 53.47 16.47 42.72
CA ILE A 130 53.53 17.07 44.06
C ILE A 130 54.73 16.51 44.85
N GLU A 131 54.91 15.19 44.87
CA GLU A 131 56.02 14.55 45.59
C GLU A 131 57.41 14.99 45.08
N LEU A 132 57.51 15.28 43.78
CA LEU A 132 58.75 15.77 43.15
C LEU A 132 58.98 17.28 43.31
N THR A 133 58.01 18.03 43.85
CA THR A 133 58.17 19.46 44.14
C THR A 133 58.64 19.64 45.58
N PRO A 134 59.90 20.05 45.85
CA PRO A 134 60.52 19.96 47.19
C PRO A 134 59.86 20.76 48.30
N SER A 135 58.95 21.69 47.98
CA SER A 135 58.35 22.61 48.95
C SER A 135 56.91 22.28 49.35
N GLY A 136 56.24 21.29 48.74
CA GLY A 136 54.88 20.87 49.11
C GLY A 136 53.75 21.91 48.92
N ASP A 137 54.08 23.19 48.75
CA ASP A 137 53.14 24.28 48.53
C ASP A 137 52.96 24.57 47.04
N ILE A 138 51.82 24.16 46.48
CA ILE A 138 51.37 24.55 45.13
C ILE A 138 51.09 26.07 45.04
N LEU A 139 50.96 26.75 46.18
CA LEU A 139 50.68 28.19 46.25
C LEU A 139 51.92 29.07 45.98
N GLU A 140 53.12 28.49 45.90
CA GLU A 140 54.35 29.24 45.59
C GLU A 140 54.78 29.17 44.13
N LEU A 141 53.85 28.88 43.21
CA LEU A 141 54.03 29.22 41.80
C LEU A 141 53.98 30.75 41.67
N LYS A 142 55.14 31.40 41.83
CA LYS A 142 55.34 32.79 41.39
C LYS A 142 54.78 32.88 39.97
N PRO A 143 53.73 33.68 39.70
CA PRO A 143 53.19 33.78 38.35
C PRO A 143 54.36 34.12 37.44
N ALA A 144 54.54 33.33 36.37
CA ALA A 144 55.66 33.50 35.45
C ALA A 144 55.77 34.98 35.11
N ILE A 145 56.91 35.60 35.44
CA ILE A 145 57.16 37.01 35.17
C ILE A 145 57.15 37.15 33.64
N THR A 146 55.99 37.54 33.11
CA THR A 146 55.83 37.82 31.68
C THR A 146 56.05 39.31 31.49
N ARG A 147 57.05 39.65 30.69
CA ARG A 147 57.31 41.03 30.30
C ARG A 147 56.18 41.47 29.36
N LYS A 148 55.43 42.52 29.74
CA LYS A 148 54.36 43.07 28.89
C LYS A 148 54.89 43.40 27.50
N LEU A 149 54.32 42.78 26.46
CA LEU A 149 54.60 43.11 25.08
C LEU A 149 53.90 44.44 24.75
N ARG A 150 54.67 45.50 24.48
CA ARG A 150 54.09 46.75 23.95
C ARG A 150 53.59 46.46 22.53
N ARG A 151 52.31 46.70 22.28
CA ARG A 151 51.75 46.70 20.92
C ARG A 151 52.57 47.70 20.10
N ARG A 152 53.30 47.21 19.10
CA ARG A 152 53.78 48.09 18.04
C ARG A 152 52.53 48.52 17.27
N ALA A 153 52.29 49.83 17.19
CA ALA A 153 51.28 50.34 16.28
C ALA A 153 51.64 49.85 14.87
N VAL A 154 50.76 49.03 14.28
CA VAL A 154 50.79 48.75 12.85
C VAL A 154 50.30 50.03 12.18
N GLY A 155 51.26 50.88 11.85
CA GLY A 155 51.07 52.00 10.94
C GLY A 155 51.41 51.56 9.53
N GLY A 156 50.36 51.33 8.73
CA GLY A 156 50.34 51.62 7.30
C GLY A 156 50.96 50.61 6.32
N GLY A 157 50.07 49.96 5.56
CA GLY A 157 50.24 49.84 4.10
C GLY A 157 50.67 48.49 3.55
N GLY A 158 49.82 47.93 2.67
CA GLY A 158 50.27 47.05 1.58
C GLY A 158 49.70 45.63 1.63
N GLY A 159 48.97 45.25 0.59
CA GLY A 159 48.24 43.99 0.48
C GLY A 159 49.10 42.73 0.43
N GLY A 160 48.44 41.60 0.66
CA GLY A 160 49.04 40.27 0.54
C GLY A 160 48.07 39.17 0.95
N SER A 161 47.32 38.67 -0.04
CA SER A 161 46.49 37.47 0.02
C SER A 161 47.26 36.21 0.44
N GLY A 162 46.55 35.21 1.00
CA GLY A 162 47.04 33.84 1.21
C GLY A 162 46.65 33.28 2.59
N VAL A 163 45.41 32.83 2.80
CA VAL A 163 44.93 31.43 2.65
C VAL A 163 45.68 30.44 3.55
N GLY A 164 44.97 29.82 4.50
CA GLY A 164 45.46 28.63 5.21
C GLY A 164 44.90 28.38 6.62
N GLY A 165 43.64 28.68 6.89
CA GLY A 165 42.97 28.27 8.15
C GLY A 165 42.25 26.95 7.97
N GLY A 166 42.84 25.87 8.49
CA GLY A 166 42.27 24.52 8.50
C GLY A 166 40.98 24.46 9.33
N GLY A 167 39.99 23.81 8.74
CA GLY A 167 38.65 23.66 9.28
C GLY A 167 38.60 22.81 10.55
N ILE A 168 37.66 23.19 11.41
CA ILE A 168 37.02 22.30 12.36
C ILE A 168 35.55 22.63 12.23
N ASP A 169 34.90 21.95 11.28
CA ASP A 169 33.46 22.01 11.12
C ASP A 169 32.89 21.22 12.29
N VAL A 170 32.56 21.92 13.38
CA VAL A 170 31.67 21.36 14.39
C VAL A 170 30.34 21.17 13.67
N SER A 171 30.13 19.94 13.20
CA SER A 171 28.85 19.50 12.68
C SER A 171 27.87 19.58 13.85
N THR A 172 27.19 20.72 13.95
CA THR A 172 25.95 20.87 14.69
C THR A 172 25.00 19.85 14.09
N SER A 173 24.94 18.67 14.69
CA SER A 173 23.93 17.66 14.39
C SER A 173 22.58 18.32 14.61
N ASN A 174 21.89 18.59 13.51
CA ASN A 174 20.55 19.12 13.47
C ASN A 174 19.65 18.25 14.37
N PRO A 175 19.03 18.78 15.46
CA PRO A 175 18.18 17.98 16.35
C PRO A 175 16.83 17.63 15.71
N ALA A 176 16.59 18.04 14.46
CA ALA A 176 15.36 17.79 13.73
C ALA A 176 15.27 16.41 13.07
N ASN A 177 16.25 15.51 13.26
CA ASN A 177 16.25 14.17 12.67
C ASN A 177 16.10 13.04 13.71
N PHE A 178 15.41 13.33 14.82
CA PHE A 178 14.81 12.28 15.62
C PHE A 178 13.54 11.82 14.89
N MET A 179 13.68 10.88 13.95
CA MET A 179 12.51 10.19 13.41
C MET A 179 11.86 9.43 14.57
N TYR A 180 10.72 9.94 15.01
CA TYR A 180 9.82 9.25 15.92
C TYR A 180 9.40 7.94 15.25
N TRP A 181 9.42 6.84 15.99
CA TRP A 181 9.03 5.51 15.51
C TRP A 181 7.62 5.43 14.89
N GLY A 182 6.78 6.46 15.09
CA GLY A 182 5.49 6.61 14.42
C GLY A 182 5.54 7.10 12.96
N ASP A 183 6.68 7.55 12.44
CA ASP A 183 6.85 7.94 11.03
C ASP A 183 7.18 6.75 10.11
N LEU A 184 7.28 5.54 10.66
CA LEU A 184 7.29 4.32 9.85
C LEU A 184 5.88 4.14 9.28
N LEU A 185 5.68 4.64 8.06
CA LEU A 185 4.48 4.47 7.22
C LEU A 185 4.26 2.98 6.89
N LEU A 186 3.96 2.16 7.89
CA LEU A 186 3.63 0.74 7.76
C LEU A 186 2.27 0.49 7.13
N CYS A 187 1.50 1.54 6.84
CA CYS A 187 0.29 1.47 6.03
C CYS A 187 0.09 2.81 5.29
N SER A 188 0.72 2.97 4.12
CA SER A 188 0.21 3.94 3.14
C SER A 188 -1.19 3.49 2.70
N SER A 189 -2.21 4.24 3.12
CA SER A 189 -3.64 3.99 2.85
C SER A 189 -4.08 4.31 1.40
N ARG A 190 -3.27 4.00 0.39
CA ARG A 190 -3.60 4.30 -1.01
C ARG A 190 -3.43 3.07 -1.88
N TRP A 191 -4.46 2.23 -1.94
CA TRP A 191 -4.61 1.29 -3.05
C TRP A 191 -4.88 2.09 -4.33
N PRO A 192 -4.13 1.88 -5.43
CA PRO A 192 -4.54 2.39 -6.72
C PRO A 192 -5.70 1.52 -7.23
N VAL A 193 -6.94 1.97 -6.97
CA VAL A 193 -8.08 1.54 -7.78
C VAL A 193 -7.98 2.31 -9.09
N ASN A 194 -7.39 1.70 -10.11
CA ASN A 194 -7.63 2.13 -11.48
C ASN A 194 -8.80 1.31 -12.02
N SER A 195 -9.98 1.91 -11.93
CA SER A 195 -11.16 1.52 -12.69
C SER A 195 -10.92 1.85 -14.16
N THR A 196 -10.75 0.82 -14.98
CA THR A 196 -11.00 0.88 -16.42
C THR A 196 -11.68 -0.42 -16.85
N PHE A 197 -13.01 -0.36 -16.89
CA PHE A 197 -13.85 -1.11 -17.82
C PHE A 197 -14.85 -0.11 -18.40
#